data_AF-A0A6D2CII1-F1
#
_entry.id   AF-A0A6D2CII1-F1
#
_cell.length_a   1.000
_cell.length_b   1.000
_cell.length_c   1.000
_cell.angle_alpha   90.00
_cell.angle_beta   90.00
_cell.angle_gamma   90.00
#
_symmetry.space_group_name_H-M   'P 1'
#
loop_
_entity.id
_entity.type
_entity.pdbx_description
1 polymer ?
#
loop_
_entity_poly.entity_id
_entity_poly.type
_entity_poly.pdbx_seq_one_letter_code
_entity_poly.pdbx_strand_id
1 'polypeptide(L)'
;MILACYYTDSKFYLLEPRKKRVSFLENAIISMGLSHVKVIADYSYNIKDIKGDLITSRAVCRSDTLVRDSRHLLESSGHYLLYKGTNTANEKDLLDDMQTQVFTNTNRAYIYASFV
;
A
#
# COMPACT_ATOMS: atom_id res chain seq x y z
N MET A 1 7.77 0.40 -6.02
CA MET A 1 8.77 0.60 -7.10
C MET A 1 8.53 -0.29 -8.31
N ILE A 2 8.51 -1.63 -8.19
CA ILE A 2 8.30 -2.52 -9.36
C ILE A 2 7.02 -2.15 -10.15
N LEU A 3 5.89 -1.94 -9.47
CA LEU A 3 4.66 -1.51 -10.13
C LEU A 3 4.81 -0.18 -10.88
N ALA A 4 5.57 0.76 -10.33
CA ALA A 4 5.80 2.06 -10.98
C ALA A 4 6.69 1.96 -12.21
N CYS A 5 7.60 0.97 -12.27
CA CYS A 5 8.37 0.69 -13.48
C CYS A 5 7.50 0.15 -14.61
N TYR A 6 6.43 -0.59 -14.29
CA TYR A 6 5.55 -1.20 -15.29
C TYR A 6 4.38 -0.30 -15.70
N TYR A 7 3.75 0.38 -14.74
CA TYR A 7 2.60 1.27 -14.96
C TYR A 7 3.04 2.74 -15.02
N THR A 8 3.58 3.17 -16.16
CA THR A 8 4.12 4.52 -16.34
C THR A 8 3.05 5.62 -16.37
N ASP A 9 1.82 5.27 -16.74
CA ASP A 9 0.70 6.23 -16.85
C ASP A 9 -0.03 6.46 -15.52
N SER A 10 0.36 5.74 -14.46
CA SER A 10 -0.24 5.84 -13.12
C SER A 10 0.63 6.69 -12.21
N LYS A 11 0.01 7.48 -11.31
CA LYS A 11 0.76 8.25 -10.30
C LYS A 11 1.00 7.40 -9.06
N PHE A 12 2.22 7.39 -8.55
CA PHE A 12 2.56 6.62 -7.34
C PHE A 12 3.01 7.54 -6.21
N TYR A 13 2.52 7.24 -5.00
CA TYR A 13 3.02 7.83 -3.75
C TYR A 13 3.66 6.72 -2.91
N LEU A 14 4.91 6.91 -2.50
CA LEU A 14 5.62 6.01 -1.60
C LEU A 14 5.75 6.66 -0.23
N LEU A 15 5.08 6.09 0.77
CA LEU A 15 5.08 6.60 2.13
C LEU A 15 6.16 5.88 2.94
N GLU A 16 7.14 6.62 3.46
CA GLU A 16 8.23 6.06 4.27
C GLU A 16 8.73 7.11 5.27
N PRO A 17 8.52 6.92 6.58
CA PRO A 17 8.91 7.92 7.58
C PRO A 17 10.42 7.97 7.87
N ARG A 18 11.18 6.92 7.54
CA ARG A 18 12.61 6.85 7.89
C ARG A 18 13.47 7.57 6.85
N LYS A 19 14.06 8.71 7.23
CA LYS A 19 14.91 9.55 6.37
C LYS A 19 15.91 8.79 5.50
N LYS A 20 16.67 7.83 6.06
CA LYS A 20 17.64 7.04 5.28
C LYS A 20 16.98 6.24 4.15
N ARG A 21 15.77 5.72 4.37
CA ARG A 21 15.02 4.97 3.36
C ARG A 21 14.38 5.90 2.33
N VAL A 22 13.89 7.07 2.75
CA VAL A 22 13.44 8.14 1.85
C VAL A 22 14.54 8.49 0.86
N SER A 23 15.74 8.83 1.35
CA SER A 23 16.86 9.18 0.48
C SER A 23 17.25 8.04 -0.46
N PHE A 24 17.18 6.78 -0.01
CA PHE A 24 17.39 5.63 -0.90
C PHE A 24 16.34 5.56 -2.01
N LEU A 25 15.05 5.71 -1.68
CA LEU A 25 13.95 5.66 -2.64
C LEU A 25 14.04 6.80 -3.66
N GLU A 26 14.33 8.02 -3.20
CA GLU A 26 14.49 9.19 -4.07
C GLU A 26 15.64 8.99 -5.06
N ASN A 27 16.80 8.51 -4.60
CA ASN A 27 17.93 8.19 -5.49
C ASN A 27 17.54 7.13 -6.51
N ALA A 28 16.87 6.05 -6.09
CA ALA A 28 16.45 4.99 -6.99
C ALA A 28 15.45 5.49 -8.05
N ILE A 29 14.49 6.33 -7.65
CA ILE A 29 13.52 6.97 -8.56
C ILE A 29 14.23 7.82 -9.61
N ILE A 30 15.20 8.64 -9.21
CA ILE A 30 16.00 9.48 -10.10
C ILE A 30 16.80 8.62 -11.08
N SER A 31 17.51 7.60 -10.59
CA SER A 31 18.33 6.72 -11.43
C SER A 31 17.53 5.94 -12.48
N MET A 32 16.24 5.67 -12.22
CA MET A 32 15.36 4.96 -13.15
C MET A 32 14.46 5.91 -13.98
N GLY A 33 14.52 7.22 -13.78
CA GLY A 33 13.70 8.19 -14.50
C GLY A 33 12.20 8.13 -14.20
N LEU A 34 11.80 7.72 -12.99
CA LEU A 34 10.39 7.52 -12.63
C LEU A 34 9.72 8.83 -12.16
N SER A 35 9.53 9.78 -13.07
CA SER A 35 8.99 11.14 -12.77
C SER A 35 7.55 11.15 -12.22
N HIS A 36 6.79 10.08 -12.44
CA HIS A 36 5.41 9.86 -11.95
C HIS A 36 5.35 9.33 -10.50
N VAL A 37 6.50 9.16 -9.84
CA VAL A 37 6.60 8.63 -8.47
C VAL A 37 7.04 9.73 -7.51
N LYS A 38 6.29 9.91 -6.42
CA LYS A 38 6.63 10.84 -5.33
C LYS A 38 6.85 10.08 -4.03
N VAL A 39 7.96 10.36 -3.34
CA VAL A 39 8.19 9.89 -1.96
C VAL A 39 7.61 10.91 -0.99
N ILE A 40 6.91 10.43 0.04
CA ILE A 40 6.41 11.25 1.15
C ILE A 40 7.05 10.73 2.44
N ALA A 41 7.86 11.58 3.06
CA ALA A 41 8.66 11.25 4.22
C ALA A 41 7.86 11.33 5.53
N ASP A 42 6.74 10.62 5.60
CA ASP A 42 5.82 10.68 6.74
C ASP A 42 5.03 9.37 6.94
N TYR A 43 4.35 9.26 8.07
CA TYR A 43 3.39 8.20 8.35
C TYR A 43 2.06 8.48 7.66
N SER A 44 1.32 7.42 7.30
CA SER A 44 0.02 7.54 6.61
C SER A 44 -0.95 8.46 7.33
N TYR A 45 -1.03 8.37 8.66
CA TYR A 45 -1.96 9.14 9.49
C TYR A 45 -1.70 10.65 9.53
N ASN A 46 -0.53 11.13 9.09
CA ASN A 46 -0.20 12.56 9.03
C ASN A 46 -0.53 13.20 7.66
N ILE A 47 -0.80 12.39 6.64
CA ILE A 47 -0.93 12.85 5.26
C ILE A 47 -2.41 13.18 4.98
N LYS A 48 -2.67 14.28 4.27
CA LYS A 48 -4.05 14.73 3.99
C LYS A 48 -4.33 15.05 2.53
N ASP A 49 -3.30 15.37 1.76
CA ASP A 49 -3.46 15.99 0.44
C ASP A 49 -3.28 15.00 -0.73
N ILE A 50 -3.50 13.71 -0.47
CA ILE A 50 -3.47 12.67 -1.51
C ILE A 50 -4.64 11.71 -1.33
N LYS A 51 -5.06 11.16 -2.45
CA LYS A 51 -5.94 10.01 -2.54
C LYS A 51 -5.40 9.04 -3.59
N GLY A 52 -5.70 7.76 -3.42
CA GLY A 52 -5.34 6.73 -4.38
C GLY A 52 -6.46 5.71 -4.58
N ASP A 53 -6.54 5.18 -5.79
CA ASP A 53 -7.47 4.10 -6.16
C ASP A 53 -7.05 2.75 -5.57
N LEU A 54 -5.76 2.60 -5.26
CA LEU A 54 -5.18 1.39 -4.71
C LEU A 54 -4.13 1.70 -3.65
N ILE A 55 -4.34 1.21 -2.43
CA ILE A 55 -3.30 1.19 -1.39
C ILE A 55 -2.70 -0.22 -1.31
N THR A 56 -1.40 -0.33 -1.55
CA THR A 56 -0.68 -1.60 -1.43
C THR A 56 0.27 -1.54 -0.24
N SER A 57 0.44 -2.67 0.47
CA SER A 57 1.40 -2.72 1.57
C SER A 57 1.96 -4.11 1.80
N ARG A 58 3.25 -4.14 2.12
CA ARG A 58 3.99 -5.30 2.60
C ARG A 58 4.59 -4.99 3.98
N ALA A 59 3.71 -4.68 4.92
CA ALA A 59 4.06 -4.43 6.31
C ALA A 59 3.79 -5.67 7.17
N VAL A 60 4.54 -5.79 8.27
CA VAL A 60 4.27 -6.78 9.34
C VAL A 60 3.09 -6.36 10.23
N CYS A 61 2.53 -5.17 9.98
CA CYS A 61 1.36 -4.65 10.69
C CYS A 61 0.10 -5.45 10.36
N ARG A 62 -0.83 -5.54 11.32
CA ARG A 62 -2.15 -6.14 11.15
C ARG A 62 -2.98 -5.36 10.11
N SER A 63 -3.86 -6.07 9.40
CA SER A 63 -4.64 -5.50 8.29
C SER A 63 -5.61 -4.41 8.76
N ASP A 64 -6.34 -4.66 9.86
CA ASP A 64 -7.25 -3.69 10.50
C ASP A 64 -6.57 -2.35 10.82
N THR A 65 -5.39 -2.43 11.41
CA THR A 65 -4.60 -1.27 11.84
C THR A 65 -4.15 -0.47 10.63
N LEU A 66 -3.66 -1.15 9.61
CA LEU A 66 -3.25 -0.51 8.36
C LEU A 66 -4.44 0.16 7.67
N VAL A 67 -5.58 -0.53 7.55
CA VAL A 67 -6.79 0.01 6.92
C VAL A 67 -7.27 1.24 7.68
N ARG A 68 -7.40 1.16 9.01
CA ARG A 68 -7.80 2.29 9.85
C ARG A 68 -6.89 3.50 9.66
N ASP A 69 -5.57 3.31 9.75
CA ASP A 69 -4.59 4.40 9.73
C ASP A 69 -4.35 4.98 8.32
N SER A 70 -4.95 4.40 7.29
CA SER A 70 -4.79 4.84 5.89
C SER A 70 -6.09 5.04 5.13
N ARG A 71 -7.27 4.75 5.73
CA ARG A 71 -8.58 4.86 5.06
C ARG A 71 -8.82 6.23 4.44
N HIS A 72 -8.42 7.27 5.15
CA HIS A 72 -8.55 8.65 4.68
C HIS A 72 -7.71 8.95 3.42
N LEU A 73 -6.75 8.10 3.04
CA LEU A 73 -5.97 8.20 1.81
C LEU A 73 -6.55 7.37 0.64
N LEU A 74 -7.56 6.54 0.90
CA LEU A 74 -8.19 5.73 -0.13
C LEU A 74 -9.36 6.49 -0.77
N GLU A 75 -9.51 6.34 -2.08
CA GLU A 75 -10.72 6.77 -2.78
C GLU A 75 -11.96 6.00 -2.33
N SER A 76 -13.14 6.57 -2.58
CA SER A 76 -14.42 5.95 -2.22
C SER A 76 -14.59 4.56 -2.86
N SER A 77 -14.27 4.43 -4.15
CA SER A 77 -14.23 3.18 -4.92
C SER A 77 -12.86 2.49 -4.91
N GLY A 78 -11.96 2.92 -4.03
CA GLY A 78 -10.60 2.40 -3.96
C GLY A 78 -10.51 1.03 -3.29
N HIS A 79 -9.37 0.38 -3.48
CA HIS A 79 -9.10 -0.95 -2.95
C HIS A 79 -7.80 -1.01 -2.15
N TYR A 80 -7.70 -2.01 -1.28
CA TYR A 80 -6.44 -2.43 -0.67
C TYR A 80 -5.91 -3.69 -1.32
N LEU A 81 -4.59 -3.78 -1.49
CA LEU A 81 -3.87 -5.00 -1.85
C LEU A 81 -2.77 -5.26 -0.81
N LEU A 82 -3.07 -6.12 0.15
CA LEU A 82 -2.23 -6.36 1.31
C LEU A 82 -1.45 -7.66 1.14
N TYR A 83 -0.13 -7.56 1.15
CA TYR A 83 0.76 -8.71 1.16
C TYR A 83 0.90 -9.25 2.59
N LYS A 84 0.62 -10.53 2.79
CA LYS A 84 0.68 -11.22 4.08
C LYS A 84 1.47 -12.53 4.01
N GLY A 85 2.00 -12.92 5.16
CA GLY A 85 2.65 -14.22 5.37
C GLY A 85 1.63 -15.34 5.54
N THR A 86 2.10 -16.56 5.81
CA THR A 86 1.27 -17.79 5.86
C THR A 86 0.13 -17.76 6.89
N ASN A 87 0.17 -16.89 7.91
CA ASN A 87 -0.88 -16.80 8.93
C ASN A 87 -2.10 -15.95 8.49
N THR A 88 -2.49 -16.04 7.22
CA THR A 88 -3.46 -15.15 6.54
C THR A 88 -4.90 -15.34 6.99
N ALA A 89 -5.28 -16.55 7.42
CA ALA A 89 -6.67 -16.84 7.82
C ALA A 89 -7.13 -15.85 8.90
N ASN A 90 -6.25 -15.55 9.86
CA ASN A 90 -6.50 -14.59 10.93
C ASN A 90 -6.52 -13.12 10.48
N GLU A 91 -6.07 -12.79 9.27
CA GLU A 91 -5.92 -11.40 8.79
C GLU A 91 -7.11 -10.93 7.96
N LYS A 92 -7.77 -11.84 7.22
CA LYS A 92 -9.00 -11.54 6.48
C LYS A 92 -10.15 -11.24 7.45
N ASP A 93 -10.27 -12.03 8.53
CA ASP A 93 -11.35 -11.91 9.51
C ASP A 93 -11.28 -10.58 10.30
N LEU A 94 -10.16 -9.85 10.21
CA LEU A 94 -10.01 -8.51 10.79
C LEU A 94 -10.60 -7.40 9.91
N LEU A 95 -11.06 -7.73 8.70
CA LEU A 95 -11.63 -6.82 7.71
C LEU A 95 -13.09 -7.21 7.44
N ASP A 96 -13.87 -7.44 8.49
CA ASP A 96 -15.24 -7.95 8.45
C ASP A 96 -16.24 -6.96 7.82
N ASP A 97 -15.93 -5.66 7.86
CA ASP A 97 -16.67 -4.59 7.20
C ASP A 97 -16.35 -4.41 5.71
N MET A 98 -15.50 -5.27 5.16
CA MET A 98 -15.01 -5.18 3.78
C MET A 98 -15.33 -6.42 2.95
N GLN A 99 -15.60 -6.23 1.66
CA GLN A 99 -15.55 -7.32 0.70
C GLN A 99 -14.09 -7.70 0.46
N THR A 100 -13.77 -8.99 0.63
CA THR A 100 -12.40 -9.50 0.55
C THR A 100 -12.26 -10.68 -0.40
N GLN A 101 -11.16 -10.69 -1.16
CA GLN A 101 -10.70 -11.81 -1.97
C GLN A 101 -9.27 -12.16 -1.56
N VAL A 102 -8.99 -13.46 -1.33
CA VAL A 102 -7.68 -13.93 -0.88
C VAL A 102 -7.02 -14.76 -1.97
N PHE A 103 -5.82 -14.38 -2.35
CA PHE A 103 -4.99 -15.11 -3.32
C PHE A 103 -3.78 -15.71 -2.60
N THR A 104 -3.56 -17.02 -2.73
CA THR A 104 -2.44 -17.70 -2.09
C THR A 104 -1.46 -18.25 -3.12
N ASN A 105 -0.16 -18.05 -2.89
CA ASN A 105 0.91 -18.68 -3.66
C ASN A 105 1.99 -19.17 -2.70
N THR A 106 2.22 -20.49 -2.67
CA THR A 106 3.18 -21.17 -1.79
C THR A 106 3.05 -20.68 -0.34
N ASN A 107 3.98 -19.83 0.10
CA ASN A 107 4.05 -19.31 1.47
C ASN A 107 3.61 -17.84 1.60
N ARG A 108 2.86 -17.33 0.62
CA ARG A 108 2.42 -15.94 0.53
C ARG A 108 0.93 -15.87 0.29
N ALA A 109 0.31 -14.87 0.88
CA ALA A 109 -1.06 -14.54 0.58
C ALA A 109 -1.23 -13.05 0.32
N TYR A 110 -2.24 -12.74 -0.47
CA TYR A 110 -2.62 -11.39 -0.84
C TYR A 110 -4.09 -11.22 -0.50
N ILE A 111 -4.41 -10.20 0.27
CA ILE A 111 -5.79 -9.83 0.58
C ILE A 111 -6.11 -8.62 -0.29
N TYR A 112 -7.06 -8.80 -1.20
CA TYR A 112 -7.66 -7.71 -1.97
C TYR A 112 -8.98 -7.34 -1.31
N ALA A 113 -9.13 -6.07 -0.92
CA ALA A 113 -10.28 -5.64 -0.12
C ALA A 113 -10.84 -4.29 -0.57
N SER A 114 -12.17 -4.14 -0.51
CA SER A 114 -12.89 -2.87 -0.70
C SER A 114 -14.04 -2.72 0.29
N PHE A 115 -14.40 -1.48 0.58
CA PHE A 115 -15.57 -1.20 1.42
C PHE A 115 -16.85 -1.48 0.64
N VAL A 116 -17.86 -1.98 1.36
CA VAL A 116 -19.21 -2.23 0.85
C VAL A 116 -20.00 -0.93 0.73
#